data_AF-A0A1G7G6W7-F1
#
_entry.id   AF-A0A1G7G6W7-F1
#
_cell.length_a   1.000
_cell.length_b   1.000
_cell.length_c   1.000
_cell.angle_alpha   90.00
_cell.angle_beta   90.00
_cell.angle_gamma   90.00
#
_symmetry.space_group_name_H-M   'P 1'
#
loop_
_entity.id
_entity.type
_entity.pdbx_description
1 polymer ?
#
loop_
_entity_poly.entity_id
_entity_poly.type
_entity_poly.pdbx_seq_one_letter_code
_entity_poly.pdbx_strand_id
1 'polypeptide(L)'
;MGLKERLADPWAAVVGAVAGGLTWAVVPAGGVGIAAGAGVAVVVYGAKVVSDALLNRSPATAQAAVPVALPEPPRGSSARRLLDRAEEALRALDGTVENAAAGVTRDQIGAIRDTASSASTQVRRLAGQATAFDQACGQIPVERLREERGRLQRARPTDPAVREEQASALRGVTDQLATYDRMTAARDAALARLHSTAVGLEGLRTRAVELLALAATTGEGPGDELVEELGAQLDALRAGLDEVSRLASGGPSPGAA
;
A
#
# COMPACT_ATOMS: atom_id res chain seq x y z
N MET A 1 20.62 18.92 -10.04
CA MET A 1 19.59 17.92 -10.43
C MET A 1 18.44 18.03 -9.45
N GLY A 2 17.26 18.31 -9.98
CA GLY A 2 16.37 19.34 -9.43
C GLY A 2 15.14 18.81 -8.74
N LEU A 3 14.62 19.62 -7.81
CA LEU A 3 13.34 19.49 -7.08
C LEU A 3 12.13 19.05 -7.95
N LYS A 4 12.22 19.20 -9.28
CA LYS A 4 11.20 18.78 -10.25
C LYS A 4 11.04 17.26 -10.36
N GLU A 5 12.06 16.47 -10.04
CA GLU A 5 11.94 14.99 -10.00
C GLU A 5 11.27 14.49 -8.71
N ARG A 6 11.25 15.29 -7.63
CA ARG A 6 10.58 14.94 -6.36
C ARG A 6 9.08 15.24 -6.33
N LEU A 7 8.55 15.95 -7.33
CA LEU A 7 7.10 16.15 -7.52
C LEU A 7 6.47 15.07 -8.42
N ALA A 8 7.27 14.13 -8.92
CA ALA A 8 6.83 12.97 -9.68
C ALA A 8 6.59 11.73 -8.81
N ASP A 9 6.32 11.92 -7.51
CA ASP A 9 5.78 10.86 -6.66
C ASP A 9 4.25 11.06 -6.54
N PRO A 10 3.45 10.34 -7.35
CA PRO A 10 2.00 10.50 -7.42
C PRO A 10 1.29 10.17 -6.10
N TRP A 11 1.96 9.48 -5.16
CA TRP A 11 1.44 9.20 -3.83
C TRP A 11 1.77 10.29 -2.81
N ALA A 12 2.84 11.07 -3.00
CA ALA A 12 3.11 12.24 -2.16
C ALA A 12 2.05 13.34 -2.36
N ALA A 13 1.44 13.42 -3.56
CA ALA A 13 0.30 14.29 -3.83
C ALA A 13 -1.00 13.77 -3.20
N VAL A 14 -1.24 12.45 -3.15
CA VAL A 14 -2.46 11.88 -2.53
C VAL A 14 -2.38 11.94 -1.00
N VAL A 15 -1.21 11.71 -0.41
CA VAL A 15 -0.99 11.87 1.04
C VAL A 15 -0.89 13.36 1.43
N GLY A 16 -0.31 14.20 0.56
CA GLY A 16 -0.25 15.65 0.74
C GLY A 16 -1.60 16.36 0.56
N ALA A 17 -2.47 15.87 -0.33
CA ALA A 17 -3.80 16.44 -0.53
C ALA A 17 -4.78 16.08 0.59
N VAL A 18 -4.59 14.95 1.28
CA VAL A 18 -5.37 14.59 2.48
C VAL A 18 -4.92 15.40 3.72
N ALA A 19 -3.67 15.87 3.75
CA ALA A 19 -3.17 16.74 4.81
C ALA A 19 -3.34 18.25 4.54
N GLY A 20 -3.53 18.66 3.29
CA GLY A 20 -3.49 20.06 2.87
C GLY A 20 -4.75 20.61 2.19
N GLY A 21 -5.89 19.91 2.24
CA GLY A 21 -7.07 20.28 1.48
C GLY A 21 -8.35 20.37 2.29
N LEU A 22 -8.54 21.42 3.11
CA LEU A 22 -9.84 21.98 3.54
C LEU A 22 -9.66 23.35 4.25
N THR A 23 -9.02 24.34 3.61
CA THR A 23 -9.00 25.73 4.12
C THR A 23 -9.70 26.69 3.16
N TRP A 24 -10.93 26.38 2.74
CA TRP A 24 -11.77 27.33 2.03
C TRP A 24 -12.93 27.80 2.94
N ALA A 25 -12.93 29.12 3.17
CA ALA A 25 -13.94 30.09 3.66
C ALA A 25 -15.09 29.59 4.59
N VAL A 26 -15.43 30.26 5.70
CA VAL A 26 -15.88 31.67 5.76
C VAL A 26 -15.57 32.31 7.12
N VAL A 27 -14.92 33.48 7.15
CA VAL A 27 -15.12 34.49 8.21
C VAL A 27 -15.68 35.72 7.51
N PRO A 28 -16.98 36.04 7.63
CA PRO A 28 -17.44 37.37 7.35
C PRO A 28 -17.04 38.24 8.55
N ALA A 29 -16.32 39.32 8.28
CA ALA A 29 -16.16 40.38 9.24
C ALA A 29 -17.56 40.97 9.56
N GLY A 30 -18.02 40.75 10.80
CA GLY A 30 -19.16 41.44 11.39
C GLY A 30 -20.40 40.57 11.61
N GLY A 31 -20.69 40.26 12.88
CA GLY A 31 -22.01 39.79 13.29
C GLY A 31 -21.99 38.76 14.42
N VAL A 32 -22.33 39.20 15.63
CA VAL A 32 -22.59 38.35 16.80
C VAL A 32 -23.76 37.38 16.52
N GLY A 33 -23.61 36.08 16.82
CA GLY A 33 -24.70 35.11 16.65
C GLY A 33 -24.43 33.69 17.13
N ILE A 34 -24.60 33.48 18.44
CA ILE A 34 -25.11 32.29 19.18
C ILE A 34 -24.76 30.87 18.65
N ALA A 35 -24.12 30.11 19.55
CA ALA A 35 -23.82 28.69 19.46
C ALA A 35 -25.06 27.79 19.35
N ALA A 36 -25.04 26.85 18.40
CA ALA A 36 -25.82 25.62 18.42
C ALA A 36 -24.95 24.49 17.86
N GLY A 37 -24.63 23.51 18.71
CA GLY A 37 -23.59 22.53 18.47
C GLY A 37 -24.04 21.27 17.71
N ALA A 38 -23.04 20.55 17.19
CA ALA A 38 -22.93 19.09 17.16
C ALA A 38 -21.67 18.73 16.36
N GLY A 39 -20.72 18.06 16.99
CA GLY A 39 -19.49 17.59 16.33
C GLY A 39 -18.49 17.06 17.32
N VAL A 40 -18.75 15.86 17.83
CA VAL A 40 -17.93 15.11 18.78
C VAL A 40 -16.47 15.05 18.31
N ALA A 41 -15.58 15.64 19.12
CA ALA A 41 -14.15 15.38 19.10
C ALA A 41 -13.85 14.01 19.75
N VAL A 42 -12.82 13.32 19.26
CA VAL A 42 -11.88 12.37 19.91
C VAL A 42 -11.27 11.48 18.81
N VAL A 43 -9.97 11.15 18.72
CA VAL A 43 -8.75 11.56 19.42
C VAL A 43 -7.56 11.28 18.49
N VAL A 44 -6.65 12.24 18.50
CA VAL A 44 -5.24 12.23 18.14
C VAL A 44 -4.54 10.85 18.21
N TYR A 45 -4.00 10.43 17.06
CA TYR A 45 -2.67 9.80 16.97
C TYR A 45 -1.82 10.54 15.92
N GLY A 46 -1.67 11.86 16.11
CA GLY A 46 -0.95 12.74 15.18
C GLY A 46 -0.47 14.07 15.77
N ALA A 47 -0.58 14.30 17.09
CA ALA A 47 -0.29 15.60 17.72
C ALA A 47 0.96 15.60 18.61
N LYS A 48 1.90 14.65 18.42
CA LYS A 48 3.24 14.75 19.03
C LYS A 48 4.36 15.10 18.04
N VAL A 49 4.08 15.15 16.73
CA VAL A 49 5.10 15.43 15.71
C VAL A 49 4.85 16.72 14.93
N VAL A 50 3.63 17.27 14.98
CA VAL A 50 3.29 18.52 14.28
C VAL A 50 3.58 19.77 15.12
N SER A 51 3.60 19.66 16.45
CA SER A 51 3.82 20.80 17.35
C SER A 51 5.24 21.37 17.30
N ASP A 52 6.23 20.55 16.93
CA ASP A 52 7.64 20.98 16.88
C ASP A 52 8.01 21.67 15.55
N ALA A 53 7.26 21.40 14.48
CA ALA A 53 7.51 21.97 13.15
C ALA A 53 6.97 23.41 12.99
N LEU A 54 6.01 23.82 13.83
CA LEU A 54 5.40 25.16 13.74
C LEU A 54 6.06 26.19 14.67
N LEU A 55 6.79 25.76 15.71
CA LEU A 55 7.40 26.66 16.70
C LEU A 55 8.90 26.93 16.48
N ASN A 56 9.59 26.15 15.64
CA ASN A 56 11.04 26.34 15.40
C ASN A 56 11.37 26.49 13.91
N ARG A 57 11.15 27.69 13.38
CA ARG A 57 11.55 28.06 12.03
C ARG A 57 13.04 28.45 12.00
N SER A 58 13.92 27.44 12.00
CA SER A 58 15.33 27.64 11.64
C SER A 58 15.61 27.03 10.26
N PRO A 59 16.22 27.78 9.33
CA PRO A 59 16.52 27.30 7.99
C PRO A 59 17.89 26.64 7.95
N ALA A 60 17.98 25.33 8.18
CA ALA A 60 19.07 24.46 7.70
C ALA A 60 19.01 23.08 8.37
N THR A 61 18.30 22.13 7.77
CA THR A 61 18.76 20.74 7.68
C THR A 61 17.86 19.99 6.71
N ALA A 62 18.48 19.30 5.74
CA ALA A 62 17.82 18.27 4.98
C ALA A 62 17.41 17.16 5.97
N GLN A 63 16.18 17.27 6.47
CA GLN A 63 15.60 16.31 7.39
C GLN A 63 15.45 15.00 6.62
N ALA A 64 16.31 14.02 6.94
CA ALA A 64 16.16 12.65 6.49
C ALA A 64 14.73 12.22 6.82
N ALA A 65 13.95 11.91 5.79
CA ALA A 65 12.58 11.44 5.95
C ALA A 65 12.62 10.22 6.89
N VAL A 66 12.05 10.37 8.09
CA VAL A 66 11.86 9.24 9.00
C VAL A 66 10.98 8.25 8.23
N PRO A 67 11.45 7.01 7.97
CA PRO A 67 10.66 6.04 7.24
C PRO A 67 9.36 5.81 8.02
N VAL A 68 8.23 6.15 7.41
CA VAL A 68 6.91 5.89 7.98
C VAL A 68 6.77 4.38 8.07
N ALA A 69 6.87 3.85 9.30
CA ALA A 69 6.67 2.43 9.54
C ALA A 69 5.22 2.06 9.20
N LEU A 70 5.04 1.12 8.28
CA LEU A 70 3.73 0.60 7.95
C LEU A 70 3.19 -0.24 9.12
N PRO A 71 1.86 -0.23 9.35
CA PRO A 71 1.27 -0.99 10.45
C PRO A 71 1.48 -2.49 10.25
N GLU A 72 1.73 -3.21 11.33
CA GLU A 72 1.83 -4.65 11.28
C GLU A 72 0.45 -5.30 11.08
N PRO A 73 0.35 -6.36 10.25
CA PRO A 73 -0.90 -7.06 10.03
C PRO A 73 -1.43 -7.69 11.32
N PRO A 74 -2.71 -7.46 11.70
CA PRO A 74 -3.28 -8.08 12.88
C PRO A 74 -3.39 -9.59 12.73
N ARG A 75 -3.34 -10.31 13.86
CA ARG A 75 -3.46 -11.78 13.89
C ARG A 75 -4.77 -12.24 13.26
N GLY A 76 -4.71 -13.28 12.44
CA GLY A 76 -5.88 -13.83 11.75
C GLY A 76 -6.33 -13.07 10.50
N SER A 77 -5.71 -11.93 10.16
CA SER A 77 -5.97 -11.25 8.90
C SER A 77 -5.47 -12.05 7.68
N SER A 78 -6.04 -11.81 6.51
CA SER A 78 -5.56 -12.36 5.23
C SER A 78 -4.12 -11.93 4.95
N ALA A 79 -3.81 -10.64 5.14
CA ALA A 79 -2.47 -10.09 5.01
C ALA A 79 -1.45 -10.82 5.90
N ARG A 80 -1.80 -11.09 7.17
CA ARG A 80 -0.92 -11.83 8.08
C ARG A 80 -0.66 -13.26 7.60
N ARG A 81 -1.70 -14.00 7.21
CA ARG A 81 -1.53 -15.38 6.71
C ARG A 81 -0.63 -15.46 5.48
N LEU A 82 -0.78 -14.52 4.55
CA LEU A 82 0.04 -14.48 3.33
C LEU A 82 1.49 -14.07 3.64
N LEU A 83 1.69 -13.11 4.56
CA LEU A 83 3.02 -12.75 5.05
C LEU A 83 3.72 -13.94 5.71
N ASP A 84 3.02 -14.67 6.59
CA ASP A 84 3.57 -15.85 7.27
C ASP A 84 3.99 -16.94 6.28
N ARG A 85 3.17 -17.20 5.24
CA ARG A 85 3.51 -18.15 4.16
C ARG A 85 4.76 -17.75 3.39
N ALA A 86 4.86 -16.47 3.01
CA ALA A 86 6.03 -15.94 2.33
C ALA A 86 7.30 -16.03 3.20
N GLU A 87 7.20 -15.67 4.48
CA GLU A 87 8.32 -15.77 5.43
C GLU A 87 8.73 -17.23 5.71
N GLU A 88 7.78 -18.16 5.69
CA GLU A 88 8.07 -19.60 5.77
C GLU A 88 8.81 -20.12 4.54
N ALA A 89 8.37 -19.73 3.34
CA ALA A 89 9.05 -20.08 2.10
C ALA A 89 10.51 -19.55 2.09
N LEU A 90 10.71 -18.32 2.55
CA LEU A 90 12.04 -17.71 2.68
C LEU A 90 12.92 -18.45 3.69
N ARG A 91 12.41 -18.75 4.89
CA ARG A 91 13.15 -19.53 5.89
C ARG A 91 13.54 -20.92 5.37
N ALA A 92 12.66 -21.55 4.59
CA ALA A 92 12.97 -22.84 3.98
C ALA A 92 14.02 -22.72 2.87
N LEU A 93 14.00 -21.66 2.07
CA LEU A 93 15.06 -21.34 1.11
C LEU A 93 16.40 -21.13 1.80
N ASP A 94 16.43 -20.35 2.89
CA ASP A 94 17.65 -20.15 3.69
C ASP A 94 18.22 -21.48 4.19
N GLY A 95 17.38 -22.34 4.76
CA GLY A 95 17.80 -23.67 5.20
C GLY A 95 18.28 -24.57 4.06
N THR A 96 17.77 -24.37 2.84
CA THR A 96 18.22 -25.08 1.63
C THR A 96 19.63 -24.64 1.23
N VAL A 97 19.92 -23.34 1.31
CA VAL A 97 21.25 -22.75 1.03
C VAL A 97 22.28 -23.26 2.03
N GLU A 98 21.94 -23.29 3.33
CA GLU A 98 22.84 -23.72 4.40
C GLU A 98 23.24 -25.19 4.25
N ASN A 99 22.31 -26.04 3.80
CA ASN A 99 22.54 -27.47 3.60
C ASN A 99 23.17 -27.81 2.24
N ALA A 100 23.28 -26.85 1.32
CA ALA A 100 23.89 -27.08 0.03
C ALA A 100 25.40 -27.38 0.16
N ALA A 101 25.84 -28.47 -0.48
CA ALA A 101 27.26 -28.79 -0.61
C ALA A 101 28.02 -27.64 -1.30
N ALA A 102 29.28 -27.43 -0.90
CA ALA A 102 30.10 -26.35 -1.45
C ALA A 102 30.31 -26.51 -2.97
N GLY A 103 30.42 -25.38 -3.69
CA GLY A 103 30.65 -25.34 -5.14
C GLY A 103 29.59 -24.55 -5.88
N VAL A 104 29.49 -24.76 -7.20
CA VAL A 104 28.62 -24.01 -8.12
C VAL A 104 27.15 -23.97 -7.66
N THR A 105 26.64 -25.06 -7.10
CA THR A 105 25.27 -25.16 -6.56
C THR A 105 25.03 -24.17 -5.41
N ARG A 106 26.03 -23.93 -4.55
CA ARG A 106 25.92 -22.95 -3.45
C ARG A 106 25.85 -21.53 -3.97
N ASP A 107 26.65 -21.18 -4.99
CA ASP A 107 26.68 -19.82 -5.55
C ASP A 107 25.35 -19.49 -6.25
N GLN A 108 24.80 -20.44 -7.00
CA GLN A 108 23.51 -20.29 -7.67
C GLN A 108 22.34 -20.18 -6.69
N ILE A 109 22.30 -21.07 -5.67
CA ILE A 109 21.29 -21.00 -4.61
C ILE A 109 21.46 -19.71 -3.79
N GLY A 110 22.68 -19.20 -3.62
CA GLY A 110 22.98 -17.90 -3.02
C GLY A 110 22.36 -16.73 -3.79
N ALA A 111 22.46 -16.71 -5.12
CA ALA A 111 21.82 -15.68 -5.94
C ALA A 111 20.28 -15.69 -5.84
N ILE A 112 19.69 -16.89 -5.75
CA ILE A 112 18.24 -17.06 -5.51
C ILE A 112 17.87 -16.47 -4.14
N ARG A 113 18.68 -16.75 -3.11
CA ARG A 113 18.48 -16.21 -1.76
C ARG A 113 18.52 -14.68 -1.72
N ASP A 114 19.49 -14.06 -2.38
CA ASP A 114 19.61 -12.60 -2.40
C ASP A 114 18.38 -11.95 -3.04
N THR A 115 17.86 -12.55 -4.11
CA THR A 115 16.62 -12.08 -4.75
C THR A 115 15.41 -12.29 -3.84
N ALA A 116 15.34 -13.43 -3.16
CA ALA A 116 14.27 -13.75 -2.22
C ALA A 116 14.29 -12.81 -0.99
N SER A 117 15.48 -12.42 -0.52
CA SER A 117 15.66 -11.42 0.55
C SER A 117 15.10 -10.05 0.17
N SER A 118 15.34 -9.60 -1.07
CA SER A 118 14.72 -8.37 -1.60
C SER A 118 13.18 -8.48 -1.63
N ALA A 119 12.66 -9.61 -2.09
CA ALA A 119 11.22 -9.88 -2.11
C ALA A 119 10.60 -9.85 -0.69
N SER A 120 11.33 -10.26 0.35
CA SER A 120 10.85 -10.22 1.75
C SER A 120 10.47 -8.79 2.20
N THR A 121 11.25 -7.79 1.82
CA THR A 121 10.98 -6.39 2.13
C THR A 121 9.72 -5.92 1.43
N GLN A 122 9.51 -6.37 0.19
CA GLN A 122 8.32 -6.05 -0.58
C GLN A 122 7.07 -6.73 -0.04
N VAL A 123 7.15 -8.01 0.35
CA VAL A 123 6.04 -8.74 0.99
C VAL A 123 5.60 -8.03 2.27
N ARG A 124 6.55 -7.65 3.14
CA ARG A 124 6.25 -6.89 4.37
C ARG A 124 5.59 -5.56 4.07
N ARG A 125 6.12 -4.83 3.07
CA ARG A 125 5.54 -3.56 2.62
C ARG A 125 4.11 -3.73 2.09
N LEU A 126 3.85 -4.72 1.25
CA LEU A 126 2.51 -5.01 0.71
C LEU A 126 1.53 -5.40 1.82
N ALA A 127 1.96 -6.22 2.78
CA ALA A 127 1.15 -6.60 3.93
C ALA A 127 0.80 -5.39 4.82
N GLY A 128 1.78 -4.51 5.05
CA GLY A 128 1.56 -3.26 5.79
C GLY A 128 0.64 -2.28 5.06
N GLN A 129 0.76 -2.17 3.73
CA GLN A 129 -0.12 -1.36 2.89
C GLN A 129 -1.57 -1.87 2.93
N ALA A 130 -1.78 -3.17 2.73
CA ALA A 130 -3.10 -3.79 2.84
C ALA A 130 -3.73 -3.53 4.21
N THR A 131 -2.93 -3.65 5.27
CA THR A 131 -3.37 -3.38 6.65
C THR A 131 -3.74 -1.92 6.86
N ALA A 132 -2.96 -0.98 6.31
CA ALA A 132 -3.28 0.45 6.39
C ALA A 132 -4.59 0.78 5.66
N PHE A 133 -4.83 0.18 4.48
CA PHE A 133 -6.10 0.35 3.78
C PHE A 133 -7.27 -0.25 4.54
N ASP A 134 -7.12 -1.44 5.15
CA ASP A 134 -8.17 -2.03 5.99
C ASP A 134 -8.51 -1.15 7.20
N GLN A 135 -7.49 -0.62 7.89
CA GLN A 135 -7.70 0.28 9.01
C GLN A 135 -8.41 1.58 8.58
N ALA A 136 -7.99 2.18 7.45
CA ALA A 136 -8.63 3.37 6.91
C ALA A 136 -10.09 3.11 6.49
N CYS A 137 -10.35 1.98 5.80
CA CYS A 137 -11.71 1.58 5.42
C CYS A 137 -12.60 1.35 6.64
N GLY A 138 -12.07 0.76 7.72
CA GLY A 138 -12.81 0.52 8.96
C GLY A 138 -13.24 1.80 9.70
N GLN A 139 -12.62 2.95 9.40
CA GLN A 139 -13.00 4.25 9.99
C GLN A 139 -14.14 4.94 9.23
N ILE A 140 -14.43 4.52 7.99
CA ILE A 140 -15.47 5.14 7.17
C ILE A 140 -16.83 4.51 7.54
N PRO A 141 -17.84 5.29 7.97
CA PRO A 141 -19.14 4.77 8.37
C PRO A 141 -20.03 4.50 7.13
N VAL A 142 -19.62 3.54 6.29
CA VAL A 142 -20.20 3.29 4.95
C VAL A 142 -21.71 3.08 4.99
N GLU A 143 -22.23 2.30 5.92
CA GLU A 143 -23.68 2.05 5.99
C GLU A 143 -24.47 3.31 6.32
N ARG A 144 -23.99 4.12 7.27
CA ARG A 144 -24.58 5.43 7.56
C ARG A 144 -24.53 6.35 6.33
N LEU A 145 -23.42 6.36 5.59
CA LEU A 145 -23.31 7.17 4.36
C LEU A 145 -24.27 6.70 3.26
N ARG A 146 -24.49 5.39 3.12
CA ARG A 146 -25.47 4.82 2.17
C ARG A 146 -26.90 5.18 2.56
N GLU A 147 -27.24 5.07 3.83
CA GLU A 147 -28.54 5.51 4.38
C GLU A 147 -28.76 7.01 4.14
N GLU A 148 -27.74 7.82 4.44
CA GLU A 148 -27.77 9.27 4.24
C GLU A 148 -27.97 9.62 2.76
N ARG A 149 -27.23 8.97 1.86
CA ARG A 149 -27.42 9.11 0.41
C ARG A 149 -28.85 8.79 0.01
N GLY A 150 -29.41 7.69 0.51
CA GLY A 150 -30.79 7.29 0.22
C GLY A 150 -31.84 8.23 0.81
N ARG A 151 -31.56 8.85 1.97
CA ARG A 151 -32.40 9.89 2.58
C ARG A 151 -32.38 11.17 1.73
N LEU A 152 -31.18 11.65 1.39
CA LEU A 152 -30.98 12.83 0.54
C LEU A 152 -31.60 12.61 -0.84
N GLN A 153 -31.49 11.45 -1.46
CA GLN A 153 -32.09 11.18 -2.77
C GLN A 153 -33.62 11.15 -2.77
N ARG A 154 -34.26 10.84 -1.65
CA ARG A 154 -35.73 10.81 -1.52
C ARG A 154 -36.32 12.16 -1.15
N ALA A 155 -35.57 13.05 -0.51
CA ALA A 155 -36.04 14.39 -0.19
C ALA A 155 -36.33 15.20 -1.46
N ARG A 156 -37.43 15.96 -1.43
CA ARG A 156 -37.92 16.79 -2.54
C ARG A 156 -38.22 18.20 -2.02
N PRO A 157 -37.20 19.03 -1.76
CA PRO A 157 -37.41 20.37 -1.24
C PRO A 157 -38.00 21.29 -2.33
N THR A 158 -38.98 22.07 -1.91
CA THR A 158 -39.66 23.04 -2.78
C THR A 158 -38.85 24.33 -2.92
N ASP A 159 -38.08 24.70 -1.89
CA ASP A 159 -37.23 25.90 -1.89
C ASP A 159 -35.96 25.68 -2.74
N PRO A 160 -35.66 26.55 -3.72
CA PRO A 160 -34.43 26.51 -4.50
C PRO A 160 -33.14 26.47 -3.67
N ALA A 161 -33.02 27.27 -2.61
CA ALA A 161 -31.81 27.32 -1.80
C ALA A 161 -31.56 25.98 -1.06
N VAL A 162 -32.64 25.38 -0.56
CA VAL A 162 -32.57 24.06 0.09
C VAL A 162 -32.22 22.96 -0.90
N ARG A 163 -32.69 23.05 -2.16
CA ARG A 163 -32.30 22.10 -3.22
C ARG A 163 -30.81 22.16 -3.52
N GLU A 164 -30.23 23.36 -3.58
CA GLU A 164 -28.80 23.53 -3.84
C GLU A 164 -27.96 22.95 -2.71
N GLU A 165 -28.33 23.22 -1.45
CA GLU A 165 -27.64 22.67 -0.29
C GLU A 165 -27.75 21.13 -0.24
N GLN A 166 -28.95 20.58 -0.52
CA GLN A 166 -29.16 19.14 -0.63
C GLN A 166 -28.31 18.51 -1.73
N ALA A 167 -28.18 19.16 -2.89
CA ALA A 167 -27.34 18.68 -3.99
C ALA A 167 -25.85 18.72 -3.60
N SER A 168 -25.42 19.72 -2.84
CA SER A 168 -24.06 19.80 -2.27
C SER A 168 -23.79 18.64 -1.30
N ALA A 169 -24.71 18.40 -0.36
CA ALA A 169 -24.62 17.28 0.59
C ALA A 169 -24.59 15.92 -0.12
N LEU A 170 -25.43 15.73 -1.15
CA LEU A 170 -25.47 14.50 -1.93
C LEU A 170 -24.15 14.24 -2.67
N ARG A 171 -23.53 15.28 -3.24
CA ARG A 171 -22.19 15.19 -3.86
C ARG A 171 -21.15 14.77 -2.83
N GLY A 172 -21.10 15.44 -1.68
CA GLY A 172 -20.15 15.11 -0.61
C GLY A 172 -20.24 13.66 -0.12
N VAL A 173 -21.46 13.15 0.11
CA VAL A 173 -21.68 11.74 0.50
C VAL A 173 -21.28 10.77 -0.62
N THR A 174 -21.56 11.12 -1.88
CA THR A 174 -21.18 10.31 -3.04
C THR A 174 -19.66 10.24 -3.20
N ASP A 175 -18.96 11.35 -3.02
CA ASP A 175 -17.50 11.42 -3.13
C ASP A 175 -16.80 10.62 -2.01
N GLN A 176 -17.36 10.62 -0.80
CA GLN A 176 -16.88 9.80 0.31
C GLN A 176 -17.03 8.30 0.02
N LEU A 177 -18.19 7.87 -0.50
CA LEU A 177 -18.41 6.48 -0.91
C LEU A 177 -17.48 6.07 -2.05
N ALA A 178 -17.31 6.92 -3.06
CA ALA A 178 -16.37 6.66 -4.15
C ALA A 178 -14.91 6.56 -3.66
N THR A 179 -14.54 7.32 -2.63
CA THR A 179 -13.23 7.21 -1.98
C THR A 179 -13.06 5.89 -1.26
N TYR A 180 -14.08 5.43 -0.52
CA TYR A 180 -14.09 4.11 0.10
C TYR A 180 -13.93 2.99 -0.94
N ASP A 181 -14.65 3.07 -2.06
CA ASP A 181 -14.56 2.07 -3.13
C ASP A 181 -13.13 2.01 -3.72
N ARG A 182 -12.50 3.17 -3.97
CA ARG A 182 -11.10 3.23 -4.42
C ARG A 182 -10.12 2.64 -3.40
N MET A 183 -10.29 2.92 -2.11
CA MET A 183 -9.45 2.36 -1.04
C MET A 183 -9.60 0.84 -0.95
N THR A 184 -10.84 0.35 -1.06
CA THR A 184 -11.13 -1.09 -1.06
C THR A 184 -10.49 -1.78 -2.27
N ALA A 185 -10.58 -1.19 -3.46
CA ALA A 185 -9.92 -1.72 -4.65
C ALA A 185 -8.39 -1.73 -4.50
N ALA A 186 -7.80 -0.69 -3.90
CA ALA A 186 -6.37 -0.62 -3.64
C ALA A 186 -5.91 -1.69 -2.63
N ARG A 187 -6.70 -1.93 -1.58
CA ARG A 187 -6.47 -3.04 -0.64
C ARG A 187 -6.48 -4.38 -1.37
N ASP A 188 -7.51 -4.66 -2.15
CA ASP A 188 -7.67 -5.95 -2.81
C ASP A 188 -6.53 -6.19 -3.81
N ALA A 189 -6.10 -5.15 -4.52
CA ALA A 189 -4.91 -5.20 -5.37
C ALA A 189 -3.63 -5.51 -4.55
N ALA A 190 -3.45 -4.88 -3.38
CA ALA A 190 -2.30 -5.16 -2.52
C ALA A 190 -2.31 -6.61 -1.99
N LEU A 191 -3.48 -7.14 -1.61
CA LEU A 191 -3.63 -8.53 -1.17
C LEU A 191 -3.40 -9.53 -2.30
N ALA A 192 -3.91 -9.26 -3.50
CA ALA A 192 -3.67 -10.10 -4.68
C ALA A 192 -2.17 -10.15 -5.03
N ARG A 193 -1.47 -9.02 -4.93
CA ARG A 193 -0.02 -8.96 -5.14
C ARG A 193 0.74 -9.74 -4.07
N LEU A 194 0.39 -9.54 -2.81
CA LEU A 194 0.98 -10.28 -1.69
C LEU A 194 0.79 -11.79 -1.86
N HIS A 195 -0.39 -12.22 -2.33
CA HIS A 195 -0.68 -13.61 -2.63
C HIS A 195 0.18 -14.15 -3.77
N SER A 196 0.25 -13.44 -4.89
CA SER A 196 1.10 -13.80 -6.02
C SER A 196 2.58 -13.91 -5.64
N THR A 197 3.10 -12.96 -4.86
CA THR A 197 4.49 -13.00 -4.38
C THR A 197 4.73 -14.18 -3.44
N ALA A 198 3.80 -14.49 -2.53
CA ALA A 198 3.91 -15.65 -1.65
C ALA A 198 3.97 -16.95 -2.45
N VAL A 199 3.08 -17.13 -3.45
CA VAL A 199 3.08 -18.29 -4.34
C VAL A 199 4.38 -18.38 -5.16
N GLY A 200 4.88 -17.24 -5.66
CA GLY A 200 6.17 -17.20 -6.36
C GLY A 200 7.34 -17.66 -5.49
N LEU A 201 7.39 -17.24 -4.22
CA LEU A 201 8.41 -17.68 -3.27
C LEU A 201 8.31 -19.17 -2.93
N GLU A 202 7.09 -19.71 -2.81
CA GLU A 202 6.85 -21.15 -2.64
C GLU A 202 7.30 -21.98 -3.85
N GLY A 203 7.09 -21.45 -5.06
CA GLY A 203 7.60 -22.04 -6.30
C GLY A 203 9.13 -22.06 -6.34
N LEU A 204 9.79 -20.93 -6.02
CA LEU A 204 11.25 -20.85 -5.93
C LEU A 204 11.83 -21.86 -4.93
N ARG A 205 11.19 -22.02 -3.76
CA ARG A 205 11.55 -23.06 -2.78
C ARG A 205 11.50 -24.45 -3.40
N THR A 206 10.41 -24.78 -4.09
CA THR A 206 10.22 -26.11 -4.70
C THR A 206 11.32 -26.40 -5.72
N ARG A 207 11.66 -25.41 -6.57
CA ARG A 207 12.72 -25.55 -7.58
C ARG A 207 14.12 -25.63 -6.96
N ALA A 208 14.40 -24.91 -5.87
CA ALA A 208 15.66 -25.02 -5.15
C ALA A 208 15.86 -26.42 -4.52
N VAL A 209 14.79 -27.03 -4.01
CA VAL A 209 14.84 -28.41 -3.50
C VAL A 209 15.07 -29.41 -4.64
N GLU A 210 14.40 -29.22 -5.78
CA GLU A 210 14.60 -30.05 -6.97
C GLU A 210 16.05 -29.98 -7.48
N LEU A 211 16.63 -28.79 -7.52
CA LEU A 211 18.03 -28.55 -7.84
C LEU A 211 19.00 -29.33 -6.94
N LEU A 212 18.77 -29.31 -5.62
CA LEU A 212 19.58 -30.06 -4.68
C LEU A 212 19.44 -31.57 -4.89
N ALA A 213 18.21 -32.04 -5.15
CA ALA A 213 17.96 -33.45 -5.41
C ALA A 213 18.68 -33.91 -6.69
N LEU A 214 18.62 -33.13 -7.77
CA LEU A 214 19.33 -33.40 -9.02
C LEU A 214 20.84 -33.45 -8.79
N ALA A 215 21.42 -32.42 -8.15
CA ALA A 215 22.85 -32.36 -7.87
C ALA A 215 23.35 -33.55 -7.02
N ALA A 216 22.52 -34.02 -6.08
CA ALA A 216 22.85 -35.20 -5.27
C ALA A 216 22.85 -36.51 -6.08
N THR A 217 22.05 -36.60 -7.15
CA THR A 217 21.96 -37.79 -8.00
C THR A 217 23.00 -37.82 -9.13
N THR A 218 23.34 -36.67 -9.70
CA THR A 218 24.25 -36.58 -10.86
C THR A 218 25.71 -36.42 -10.44
N GLY A 219 26.00 -35.88 -9.26
CA GLY A 219 27.37 -35.54 -8.83
C GLY A 219 28.02 -34.40 -9.63
N GLU A 220 27.50 -34.12 -10.83
CA GLU A 220 27.74 -32.92 -11.62
C GLU A 220 26.75 -31.81 -11.22
N GLY A 221 27.20 -30.56 -11.30
CA GLY A 221 26.37 -29.39 -11.03
C GLY A 221 25.14 -29.34 -11.95
N PRO A 222 24.12 -28.54 -11.59
CA PRO A 222 22.93 -28.38 -12.43
C PRO A 222 23.32 -27.91 -13.83
N GLY A 223 22.67 -28.46 -14.85
CA GLY A 223 22.92 -28.07 -16.24
C GLY A 223 22.59 -26.59 -16.49
N ASP A 224 23.35 -25.94 -17.38
CA ASP A 224 23.21 -24.52 -17.72
C ASP A 224 21.76 -24.13 -18.07
N GLU A 225 20.98 -25.02 -18.70
CA GLU A 225 19.56 -24.80 -19.03
C GLU A 225 18.70 -24.48 -17.80
N LEU A 226 18.96 -25.13 -16.66
CA LEU A 226 18.15 -24.96 -15.46
C LEU A 226 18.50 -23.64 -14.74
N VAL A 227 19.75 -23.20 -14.88
CA VAL A 227 20.23 -21.91 -14.39
C VAL A 227 19.64 -20.78 -15.23
N GLU A 228 19.61 -20.96 -16.55
CA GLU A 228 19.01 -20.00 -17.49
C GLU A 228 17.50 -19.88 -17.25
N GLU A 229 16.81 -21.00 -17.04
CA GLU A 229 15.38 -21.00 -16.71
C GLU A 229 15.09 -20.27 -15.38
N LEU A 230 15.89 -20.50 -14.34
CA LEU A 230 15.77 -19.78 -13.07
C LEU A 230 16.03 -18.27 -13.23
N GLY A 231 17.05 -17.91 -14.01
CA GLY A 231 17.33 -16.51 -14.36
C GLY A 231 16.12 -15.85 -15.03
N ALA A 232 15.55 -16.52 -16.03
CA ALA A 232 14.37 -16.04 -16.75
C ALA A 232 13.14 -15.90 -15.83
N GLN A 233 12.92 -16.85 -14.91
CA GLN A 233 11.82 -16.77 -13.93
C GLN A 233 12.02 -15.62 -12.94
N LEU A 234 13.25 -15.39 -12.48
CA LEU A 234 13.58 -14.28 -11.58
C LEU A 234 13.41 -12.93 -12.30
N ASP A 235 13.82 -12.83 -13.56
CA ASP A 235 13.66 -11.61 -14.35
C ASP A 235 12.20 -11.35 -14.71
N ALA A 236 11.41 -12.38 -14.98
CA ALA A 236 9.96 -12.26 -15.12
C ALA A 236 9.30 -11.80 -13.81
N LEU A 237 9.76 -12.30 -12.66
CA LEU A 237 9.28 -11.86 -11.35
C LEU A 237 9.65 -10.40 -11.09
N ARG A 238 10.89 -9.97 -11.36
CA ARG A 238 11.32 -8.58 -11.26
C ARG A 238 10.53 -7.66 -12.20
N ALA A 239 10.38 -8.05 -13.46
CA ALA A 239 9.61 -7.29 -14.44
C ALA A 239 8.13 -7.17 -14.03
N GLY A 240 7.55 -8.25 -13.49
CA GLY A 240 6.20 -8.23 -12.92
C GLY A 240 6.07 -7.29 -11.74
N LEU A 241 7.05 -7.27 -10.83
CA LEU A 241 7.07 -6.37 -9.67
C LEU A 241 7.26 -4.89 -10.09
N ASP A 242 8.10 -4.62 -11.09
CA ASP A 242 8.37 -3.28 -11.62
C ASP A 242 7.21 -2.73 -12.46
N GLU A 243 6.60 -3.53 -13.33
CA GLU A 243 5.40 -3.14 -14.09
C GLU A 243 4.27 -2.78 -13.14
N VAL A 244 4.09 -3.57 -12.08
CA VAL A 244 3.07 -3.33 -11.08
C VAL A 244 3.39 -2.10 -10.22
N SER A 245 4.66 -1.82 -9.93
CA SER A 245 5.10 -0.57 -9.29
C SER A 245 4.80 0.64 -10.18
N ARG A 246 4.99 0.50 -11.50
CA ARG A 246 4.65 1.52 -12.50
C ARG A 246 3.13 1.74 -12.61
N LEU A 247 2.31 0.69 -12.58
CA LEU A 247 0.84 0.82 -12.56
C LEU A 247 0.32 1.39 -11.25
N ALA A 248 0.99 1.11 -10.13
CA ALA A 248 0.65 1.72 -8.85
C ALA A 248 1.03 3.21 -8.82
N SER A 249 2.11 3.59 -9.50
CA SER A 249 2.54 4.99 -9.62
C SER A 249 1.73 5.75 -10.68
N GLY A 250 1.47 5.14 -11.83
CA GLY A 250 0.65 5.68 -12.91
C GLY A 250 -0.83 5.55 -12.58
N GLY A 251 -1.34 6.43 -11.71
CA GLY A 251 -2.79 6.58 -11.51
C GLY A 251 -3.52 6.79 -12.84
N PRO A 252 -4.81 6.41 -12.94
CA PRO A 252 -5.56 6.47 -14.19
C PRO A 252 -5.51 7.89 -14.78
N SER A 253 -4.99 8.01 -16.00
CA SER A 253 -5.00 9.29 -16.72
C SER A 253 -6.43 9.84 -16.76
N PRO A 254 -6.68 11.06 -16.27
CA PRO A 254 -7.97 11.70 -16.46
C PRO A 254 -8.10 12.09 -17.93
N GLY A 255 -8.86 11.30 -18.70
CA GLY A 255 -9.27 11.72 -20.04
C GLY A 255 -9.65 10.58 -20.98
N ALA A 256 -10.95 10.26 -21.04
CA ALA A 256 -11.65 9.88 -22.26
C ALA A 256 -13.19 9.88 -22.01
N ALA A 257 -13.78 11.07 -21.90
CA ALA A 257 -15.17 11.37 -22.22
C ALA A 257 -15.35 12.88 -22.39
#